data_AF-A0A348VV20-F1
#
_entry.id   AF-A0A348VV20-F1
#
_cell.length_a   1.000
_cell.length_b   1.000
_cell.length_c   1.000
_cell.angle_alpha   90.00
_cell.angle_beta   90.00
_cell.angle_gamma   90.00
#
_symmetry.space_group_name_H-M   'P 1'
#
loop_
_entity.id
_entity.type
_entity.pdbx_description
1 polymer ?
#
loop_
_entity_poly.entity_id
_entity_poly.type
_entity_poly.pdbx_seq_one_letter_code
_entity_poly.pdbx_strand_id
1 'polypeptide(L)'
;MPRSSHLWIFLLISLALHLLLAASAMLLIGPAAPGAEETPVQIVNLPPEVLRKLPPLERPTPQRTVPAPEKFGTSEEVRLPKTASLPPEREEGRPREQQKPPAEKGPLPFLTQRDIDDLARKGMPPRRPGDDSVTLDTSEFKFISYNRWLKLKVESILRYPPLAAESGLQGVVYIRFDILRDGAVGALEVLKSSGYKILDDEALRAI
;
A
#
# COMPACT_ATOMS: atom_id res chain seq x y z
N MET A 1 49.35 0.09 63.16
CA MET A 1 49.37 -0.50 61.81
C MET A 1 48.08 -0.12 61.09
N PRO A 2 48.06 0.87 60.17
CA PRO A 2 46.81 1.33 59.57
C PRO A 2 46.50 0.52 58.30
N ARG A 3 45.53 -0.39 58.38
CA ARG A 3 45.01 -1.20 57.25
C ARG A 3 43.96 -0.48 56.39
N SER A 4 43.75 0.83 56.59
CA SER A 4 42.69 1.58 55.90
C SER A 4 43.09 2.11 54.52
N SER A 5 44.37 2.20 54.19
CA SER A 5 44.83 2.80 52.91
C SER A 5 44.34 2.05 51.67
N HIS A 6 44.25 0.72 51.73
CA HIS A 6 43.81 -0.08 50.59
C HIS A 6 42.32 0.10 50.26
N LEU A 7 41.46 0.26 51.26
CA LEU A 7 40.01 0.47 51.07
C LEU A 7 39.71 1.79 50.32
N TRP A 8 40.42 2.86 50.65
CA TRP A 8 40.28 4.14 49.96
C TRP A 8 40.81 4.10 48.52
N ILE A 9 41.87 3.33 48.27
CA ILE A 9 42.40 3.11 46.92
C ILE A 9 41.37 2.36 46.05
N PHE A 10 40.73 1.29 46.58
CA PHE A 10 39.67 0.58 45.86
C PHE A 10 38.43 1.45 45.59
N LEU A 11 38.06 2.31 46.55
CA LEU A 11 36.98 3.28 46.37
C LEU A 11 37.27 4.26 45.23
N LEU A 12 38.49 4.81 45.18
CA LEU A 12 38.92 5.75 44.14
C LEU A 12 39.00 5.09 42.77
N ILE A 13 39.50 3.85 42.69
CA ILE A 13 39.55 3.09 41.43
C ILE A 13 38.14 2.78 40.92
N SER A 14 37.22 2.39 41.80
CA SER A 14 35.81 2.13 41.43
C SER A 14 35.11 3.39 40.93
N LEU A 15 35.34 4.54 41.58
CA LEU A 15 34.78 5.83 41.17
C LEU A 15 35.33 6.28 39.81
N ALA A 16 36.65 6.12 39.59
CA ALA A 16 37.29 6.42 38.32
C ALA A 16 36.76 5.53 37.18
N LEU A 17 36.54 4.24 37.45
CA LEU A 17 35.98 3.31 36.48
C LEU A 17 34.53 3.67 36.12
N HIS A 18 33.71 4.09 37.08
CA HIS A 18 32.34 4.55 36.82
C HIS A 18 32.32 5.87 36.03
N LEU A 19 33.22 6.80 36.33
CA LEU A 19 33.35 8.05 35.56
C LEU A 19 33.80 7.78 34.12
N LEU A 20 34.71 6.83 33.90
CA LEU A 20 35.14 6.42 32.57
C LEU A 20 33.97 5.78 31.78
N LEU A 21 33.18 4.92 32.44
CA LEU A 21 31.99 4.28 31.84
C LEU A 21 30.89 5.30 31.51
N ALA A 22 30.64 6.26 32.40
CA ALA A 22 29.69 7.34 32.18
C ALA A 22 30.13 8.27 31.03
N ALA A 23 31.41 8.65 30.99
CA ALA A 23 31.97 9.44 29.91
C ALA A 23 31.93 8.70 28.57
N SER A 24 32.20 7.39 28.57
CA SER A 24 32.08 6.53 27.38
C SER A 24 30.63 6.42 26.90
N ALA A 25 29.66 6.26 27.80
CA ALA A 25 28.25 6.23 27.45
C ALA A 25 27.78 7.58 26.88
N MET A 26 28.26 8.68 27.45
CA MET A 26 27.93 10.03 27.01
C MET A 26 28.58 10.39 25.67
N LEU A 27 29.72 9.78 25.32
CA LEU A 27 30.35 9.92 24.00
C LEU A 27 29.64 9.11 22.90
N LEU A 28 28.94 8.03 23.27
CA LEU A 28 28.20 7.17 22.34
C LEU A 28 26.76 7.66 22.08
N ILE A 29 26.23 8.54 22.94
CA ILE A 29 24.97 9.26 22.72
C ILE A 29 25.31 10.58 22.03
N GLY A 30 25.62 10.52 20.74
CA GLY A 30 25.71 11.71 19.89
C GLY A 30 24.37 12.47 19.89
N PRO A 31 24.36 13.79 19.61
CA PRO A 31 23.14 14.56 19.57
C PRO A 31 22.18 13.89 18.60
N ALA A 32 20.99 13.52 19.09
CA ALA A 32 19.91 13.08 18.25
C ALA A 32 19.75 14.12 17.14
N ALA A 33 19.90 13.68 15.89
CA ALA A 33 19.65 14.52 14.74
C ALA A 33 18.31 15.26 14.97
N PRO A 34 18.25 16.58 14.74
CA PRO A 34 17.00 17.31 14.90
C PRO A 34 15.93 16.55 14.13
N GLY A 35 14.88 16.15 14.85
CA GLY A 35 13.79 15.37 14.30
C GLY A 35 13.38 15.99 12.98
N ALA A 36 13.12 15.14 11.99
CA ALA A 36 12.46 15.56 10.77
C ALA A 36 11.22 16.36 11.17
N GLU A 37 11.32 17.69 11.11
CA GLU A 37 10.16 18.55 11.17
C GLU A 37 9.33 18.11 9.97
N GLU A 38 8.23 17.42 10.26
CA GLU A 38 7.15 17.25 9.31
C GLU A 38 6.73 18.66 8.91
N THR A 39 7.32 19.19 7.85
CA THR A 39 6.87 20.42 7.23
C THR A 39 5.43 20.13 6.81
N PRO A 40 4.41 20.76 7.42
CA PRO A 40 3.07 20.57 6.93
C PRO A 40 3.07 21.13 5.52
N VAL A 41 2.95 20.25 4.53
CA VAL A 41 2.68 20.65 3.15
C VAL A 41 1.32 21.34 3.22
N GLN A 42 1.35 22.66 3.36
CA GLN A 42 0.16 23.47 3.36
C GLN A 42 -0.39 23.36 1.95
N ILE A 43 -1.42 22.53 1.77
CA ILE A 43 -2.13 22.41 0.50
C ILE A 43 -2.83 23.76 0.30
N VAL A 44 -2.12 24.69 -0.33
CA VAL A 44 -2.72 25.96 -0.77
C VAL A 44 -3.67 25.56 -1.88
N ASN A 45 -4.97 25.71 -1.64
CA ASN A 45 -5.97 25.60 -2.70
C ASN A 45 -5.85 26.83 -3.59
N LEU A 46 -4.94 26.79 -4.57
CA LEU A 46 -4.73 27.88 -5.51
C LEU A 46 -5.98 28.03 -6.41
N PRO A 47 -6.51 29.25 -6.57
CA PRO A 47 -7.57 29.51 -7.53
C PRO A 47 -7.14 29.07 -8.95
N PRO A 48 -8.08 28.54 -9.76
CA PRO A 48 -7.79 28.00 -11.09
C PRO A 48 -7.10 29.00 -12.04
N GLU A 49 -7.32 30.29 -11.85
CA GLU A 49 -6.64 31.37 -12.57
C GLU A 49 -5.11 31.40 -12.38
N VAL A 50 -4.60 30.99 -11.22
CA VAL A 50 -3.16 31.01 -10.93
C VAL A 50 -2.47 29.80 -11.56
N LEU A 51 -3.11 28.63 -11.52
CA LEU A 51 -2.61 27.41 -12.15
C LEU A 51 -2.36 27.57 -13.65
N ARG A 52 -3.18 28.39 -14.32
CA ARG A 52 -3.06 28.69 -15.75
C ARG A 52 -1.88 29.60 -16.11
N LYS A 53 -1.31 30.30 -15.13
CA LYS A 53 -0.20 31.26 -15.34
C LYS A 53 1.17 30.70 -14.93
N LEU A 54 1.23 29.47 -14.43
CA LEU A 54 2.50 28.88 -14.02
C LEU A 54 3.32 28.47 -15.25
N PRO A 55 4.64 28.74 -15.26
CA PRO A 55 5.52 28.27 -16.32
C PRO A 55 5.55 26.73 -16.36
N PRO A 56 5.72 26.13 -17.56
CA PRO A 56 5.92 24.68 -17.67
C PRO A 56 7.13 24.24 -16.85
N LEU A 57 6.96 23.21 -16.02
CA LEU A 57 8.07 22.61 -15.28
C LEU A 57 9.00 21.89 -16.28
N GLU A 58 10.20 22.43 -16.49
CA GLU A 58 11.25 21.76 -17.24
C GLU A 58 11.71 20.52 -16.45
N ARG A 59 11.44 19.34 -16.99
CA ARG A 59 11.88 18.07 -16.39
C ARG A 59 13.30 17.77 -16.86
N PRO A 60 14.28 17.58 -15.95
CA PRO A 60 15.58 17.06 -16.34
C PRO A 60 15.42 15.64 -16.89
N THR A 61 16.01 15.38 -18.05
CA THR A 61 15.99 14.06 -18.70
C THR A 61 16.84 13.08 -17.88
N PRO A 62 16.33 11.91 -17.46
CA PRO A 62 17.12 11.00 -16.63
C PRO A 62 18.28 10.39 -17.42
N GLN A 63 19.51 10.70 -17.02
CA GLN A 63 20.68 9.92 -17.42
C GLN A 63 20.67 8.60 -16.65
N ARG A 64 20.40 7.51 -17.36
CA ARG A 64 20.36 6.15 -16.81
C ARG A 64 21.80 5.65 -16.62
N THR A 65 22.22 5.38 -15.39
CA THR A 65 23.20 4.33 -15.04
C THR A 65 23.27 4.16 -13.53
N VAL A 66 22.44 3.27 -12.98
CA VAL A 66 22.79 2.58 -11.71
C VAL A 66 22.47 1.10 -11.89
N PRO A 67 23.42 0.18 -11.67
CA PRO A 67 23.18 -1.26 -11.75
C PRO A 67 22.37 -1.74 -10.53
N ALA A 68 21.49 -2.71 -10.76
CA ALA A 68 20.59 -3.27 -9.74
C ALA A 68 21.36 -4.12 -8.70
N PRO A 69 20.97 -4.09 -7.41
CA PRO A 69 21.58 -4.93 -6.38
C PRO A 69 21.07 -6.38 -6.48
N GLU A 70 22.00 -7.34 -6.41
CA GLU A 70 21.74 -8.76 -6.73
C GLU A 70 21.21 -9.62 -5.58
N LYS A 71 20.98 -9.12 -4.35
CA LYS A 71 20.49 -9.97 -3.23
C LYS A 71 19.59 -9.21 -2.26
N PHE A 72 18.37 -9.71 -2.09
CA PHE A 72 17.50 -9.39 -0.96
C PHE A 72 17.47 -10.60 -0.02
N GLY A 73 17.85 -10.38 1.24
CA GLY A 73 17.99 -11.41 2.27
C GLY A 73 16.65 -11.95 2.77
N THR A 74 16.66 -13.24 3.10
CA THR A 74 15.61 -13.99 3.77
C THR A 74 15.61 -13.66 5.26
N SER A 75 14.46 -13.26 5.81
CA SER A 75 14.26 -13.22 7.26
C SER A 75 12.84 -13.68 7.56
N GLU A 76 12.76 -14.81 8.27
CA GLU A 76 11.52 -15.42 8.73
C GLU A 76 10.86 -14.61 9.86
N GLU A 77 9.53 -14.68 9.87
CA GLU A 77 8.65 -14.59 11.03
C GLU A 77 8.29 -13.19 11.57
N VAL A 78 7.29 -12.56 10.94
CA VAL A 78 6.44 -11.54 11.57
C VAL A 78 5.08 -12.17 11.89
N ARG A 79 4.86 -12.56 13.15
CA ARG A 79 3.55 -13.03 13.64
C ARG A 79 2.63 -11.83 13.89
N LEU A 80 1.49 -11.78 13.21
CA LEU A 80 0.44 -10.78 13.44
C LEU A 80 -0.36 -11.09 14.72
N PRO A 81 -0.72 -10.09 15.55
CA PRO A 81 -1.59 -10.29 16.71
C PRO A 81 -3.06 -10.44 16.29
N LYS A 82 -3.79 -11.35 16.97
CA LYS A 82 -5.26 -11.49 16.87
C LYS A 82 -5.92 -10.48 17.81
N THR A 83 -6.79 -9.63 17.28
CA THR A 83 -7.63 -8.71 18.07
C THR A 83 -8.91 -9.42 18.52
N ALA A 84 -9.17 -9.37 19.83
CA ALA A 84 -10.39 -9.82 20.48
C ALA A 84 -11.54 -8.81 20.27
N SER A 85 -12.76 -9.33 20.17
CA SER A 85 -14.03 -8.60 20.00
C SER A 85 -14.50 -7.91 21.29
N LEU A 86 -15.01 -6.67 21.18
CA LEU A 86 -15.75 -5.95 22.23
C LEU A 86 -17.27 -5.91 21.93
N PRO A 87 -18.15 -5.79 22.96
CA PRO A 87 -19.62 -5.98 22.88
C PRO A 87 -20.39 -4.74 22.38
N PRO A 88 -21.68 -4.86 22.02
CA PRO A 88 -22.44 -3.76 21.43
C PRO A 88 -23.04 -2.87 22.52
N GLU A 89 -22.74 -1.57 22.46
CA GLU A 89 -23.43 -0.53 23.20
C GLU A 89 -24.56 0.03 22.33
N ARG A 90 -25.79 -0.04 22.86
CA ARG A 90 -27.00 0.53 22.26
C ARG A 90 -27.02 2.03 22.52
N GLU A 91 -27.14 2.83 21.47
CA GLU A 91 -27.67 4.18 21.58
C GLU A 91 -28.88 4.35 20.67
N GLU A 92 -29.95 4.84 21.29
CA GLU A 92 -31.26 5.08 20.74
C GLU A 92 -31.41 6.58 20.50
N GLY A 93 -31.89 6.97 19.31
CA GLY A 93 -32.61 8.23 19.09
C GLY A 93 -31.83 9.37 18.44
N ARG A 94 -32.07 9.59 17.13
CA ARG A 94 -32.23 10.90 16.45
C ARG A 94 -32.79 10.71 15.02
N PRO A 95 -33.41 11.75 14.41
CA PRO A 95 -34.64 11.61 13.64
C PRO A 95 -34.47 11.09 12.20
N ARG A 96 -35.54 10.46 11.73
CA ARG A 96 -35.75 9.83 10.42
C ARG A 96 -35.59 10.84 9.28
N GLU A 97 -34.38 10.97 8.75
CA GLU A 97 -34.13 11.55 7.43
C GLU A 97 -34.63 10.55 6.37
N GLN A 98 -35.40 11.03 5.38
CA GLN A 98 -36.10 10.23 4.37
C GLN A 98 -35.28 9.04 3.87
N GLN A 99 -35.62 7.85 4.36
CA GLN A 99 -35.10 6.60 3.83
C GLN A 99 -35.67 6.40 2.43
N LYS A 100 -34.83 6.58 1.41
CA LYS A 100 -34.95 5.83 0.16
C LYS A 100 -35.15 4.36 0.57
N PRO A 101 -36.15 3.62 0.02
CA PRO A 101 -36.47 2.28 0.50
C PRO A 101 -35.19 1.45 0.62
N PRO A 102 -35.01 0.67 1.70
CA PRO A 102 -33.83 -0.15 1.88
C PRO A 102 -33.64 -0.93 0.59
N ALA A 103 -32.51 -0.73 -0.09
CA ALA A 103 -32.16 -1.61 -1.18
C ALA A 103 -32.08 -3.00 -0.52
N GLU A 104 -33.06 -3.85 -0.83
CA GLU A 104 -33.05 -5.24 -0.41
C GLU A 104 -31.66 -5.75 -0.75
N LYS A 105 -30.91 -6.15 0.28
CA LYS A 105 -29.59 -6.72 0.12
C LYS A 105 -29.83 -7.99 -0.68
N GLY A 106 -29.57 -7.91 -1.99
CA GLY A 106 -29.57 -9.08 -2.83
C GLY A 106 -28.57 -10.09 -2.29
N PRO A 107 -28.55 -11.32 -2.85
CA PRO A 107 -27.61 -12.36 -2.44
C PRO A 107 -26.12 -11.96 -2.57
N LEU A 108 -25.83 -10.79 -3.16
CA LEU A 108 -24.50 -10.21 -3.28
C LEU A 108 -24.45 -8.89 -2.47
N PRO A 109 -23.50 -8.73 -1.52
CA PRO A 109 -23.47 -7.58 -0.60
C PRO A 109 -23.23 -6.22 -1.28
N PHE A 110 -22.96 -6.21 -2.58
CA PHE A 110 -22.58 -5.04 -3.37
C PHE A 110 -23.46 -4.81 -4.62
N LEU A 111 -24.48 -5.65 -4.89
CA LEU A 111 -25.42 -5.44 -6.00
C LEU A 111 -26.86 -5.37 -5.49
N THR A 112 -27.61 -4.38 -5.96
CA THR A 112 -29.05 -4.29 -5.72
C THR A 112 -29.83 -5.10 -6.75
N GLN A 113 -31.10 -5.41 -6.46
CA GLN A 113 -31.98 -6.10 -7.41
C GLN A 113 -32.10 -5.36 -8.75
N ARG A 114 -32.07 -4.03 -8.74
CA ARG A 114 -32.12 -3.21 -9.96
C ARG A 114 -30.87 -3.36 -10.81
N ASP A 115 -29.70 -3.39 -10.17
CA ASP A 115 -28.42 -3.61 -10.86
C ASP A 115 -28.42 -4.98 -11.54
N ILE A 116 -28.94 -6.00 -10.87
CA ILE A 116 -29.10 -7.35 -11.42
C ILE A 116 -30.00 -7.32 -12.67
N ASP A 117 -31.17 -6.67 -12.58
CA ASP A 117 -32.14 -6.61 -13.67
C ASP A 117 -31.65 -5.80 -14.89
N ASP A 118 -30.91 -4.72 -14.66
CA ASP A 118 -30.33 -3.90 -15.73
C ASP A 118 -29.20 -4.64 -16.46
N LEU A 119 -28.36 -5.36 -15.72
CA LEU A 119 -27.31 -6.19 -16.30
C LEU A 119 -27.87 -7.40 -17.06
N ALA A 120 -28.92 -8.02 -16.55
CA ALA A 120 -29.62 -9.10 -17.24
C ALA A 120 -30.23 -8.61 -18.58
N ARG A 121 -30.80 -7.39 -18.60
CA ARG A 121 -31.34 -6.77 -19.83
C ARG A 121 -30.28 -6.41 -20.86
N LYS A 122 -29.08 -6.04 -20.44
CA LYS A 122 -27.97 -5.69 -21.34
C LYS A 122 -27.48 -6.88 -22.17
N GLY A 123 -27.79 -8.11 -21.73
CA GLY A 123 -27.42 -9.33 -22.44
C GLY A 123 -25.91 -9.57 -22.47
N MET A 124 -25.51 -10.61 -23.21
CA MET A 124 -24.11 -10.98 -23.39
C MET A 124 -23.56 -10.30 -24.65
N PRO A 125 -22.43 -9.57 -24.60
CA PRO A 125 -21.80 -9.06 -25.82
C PRO A 125 -21.38 -10.22 -26.74
N PRO A 126 -21.44 -10.05 -28.08
CA PRO A 126 -21.02 -11.09 -29.01
C PRO A 126 -19.52 -11.38 -28.83
N ARG A 127 -19.17 -12.66 -28.62
CA ARG A 127 -17.78 -13.11 -28.48
C ARG A 127 -17.15 -13.36 -29.84
N ARG A 128 -15.85 -13.09 -29.94
CA ARG A 128 -15.06 -13.50 -31.10
C ARG A 128 -14.76 -15.01 -30.98
N PRO A 129 -14.84 -15.79 -32.07
CA PRO A 129 -14.46 -17.19 -32.04
C PRO A 129 -13.02 -17.37 -31.53
N GLY A 130 -12.83 -18.21 -30.51
CA GLY A 130 -11.52 -18.51 -29.92
C GLY A 130 -11.06 -17.56 -28.81
N ASP A 131 -11.87 -16.58 -28.41
CA ASP A 131 -11.58 -15.69 -27.28
C ASP A 131 -12.40 -16.10 -26.05
N ASP A 132 -11.81 -16.94 -25.20
CA ASP A 132 -12.39 -17.37 -23.92
C ASP A 132 -12.00 -16.42 -22.76
N SER A 133 -11.27 -15.35 -23.04
CA SER A 133 -10.82 -14.40 -22.04
C SER A 133 -11.92 -13.40 -21.64
N VAL A 134 -11.87 -12.93 -20.40
CA VAL A 134 -12.82 -11.95 -19.87
C VAL A 134 -12.03 -10.85 -19.19
N THR A 135 -12.29 -9.59 -19.57
CA THR A 135 -11.68 -8.43 -18.93
C THR A 135 -12.25 -8.22 -17.52
N LEU A 136 -11.41 -7.77 -16.58
CA LEU A 136 -11.83 -7.43 -15.22
C LEU A 136 -12.98 -6.39 -15.17
N ASP A 137 -13.03 -5.47 -16.14
CA ASP A 137 -14.11 -4.47 -16.28
C ASP A 137 -15.20 -4.88 -17.28
N THR A 138 -15.54 -6.18 -17.35
CA THR A 138 -16.60 -6.69 -18.24
C THR A 138 -18.00 -6.24 -17.79
N SER A 139 -18.91 -6.14 -18.75
CA SER A 139 -20.36 -5.97 -18.49
C SER A 139 -21.16 -7.26 -18.63
N GLU A 140 -20.48 -8.40 -18.69
CA GLU A 140 -21.09 -9.74 -18.71
C GLU A 140 -21.70 -10.09 -17.36
N PHE A 141 -23.03 -10.25 -17.31
CA PHE A 141 -23.78 -10.55 -16.08
C PHE A 141 -23.17 -11.68 -15.22
N LYS A 142 -22.69 -12.75 -15.87
CA LYS A 142 -22.08 -13.91 -15.19
C LYS A 142 -20.84 -13.55 -14.36
N PHE A 143 -20.05 -12.57 -14.79
CA PHE A 143 -18.71 -12.30 -14.25
C PHE A 143 -18.62 -11.00 -13.45
N ILE A 144 -19.57 -10.08 -13.60
CA ILE A 144 -19.53 -8.75 -12.96
C ILE A 144 -19.22 -8.83 -11.47
N SER A 145 -19.93 -9.70 -10.75
CA SER A 145 -19.79 -9.78 -9.30
C SER A 145 -18.41 -10.26 -8.89
N TYR A 146 -17.93 -11.31 -9.56
CA TYR A 146 -16.64 -11.91 -9.29
C TYR A 146 -15.50 -10.96 -9.71
N ASN A 147 -15.55 -10.41 -10.92
CA ASN A 147 -14.52 -9.53 -11.44
C ASN A 147 -14.44 -8.21 -10.65
N ARG A 148 -15.58 -7.70 -10.17
CA ARG A 148 -15.60 -6.53 -9.28
C ARG A 148 -14.88 -6.83 -7.97
N TRP A 149 -15.16 -7.97 -7.34
CA TRP A 149 -14.46 -8.39 -6.13
C TRP A 149 -12.96 -8.59 -6.39
N LEU A 150 -12.60 -9.24 -7.49
CA LEU A 150 -11.21 -9.48 -7.88
C LEU A 150 -10.46 -8.16 -8.12
N LYS A 151 -11.08 -7.21 -8.82
CA LYS A 151 -10.53 -5.86 -9.01
C LYS A 151 -10.25 -5.17 -7.67
N LEU A 152 -11.22 -5.16 -6.76
CA LEU A 152 -11.04 -4.59 -5.43
C LEU A 152 -9.92 -5.28 -4.65
N LYS A 153 -9.80 -6.61 -4.79
CA LYS A 153 -8.75 -7.39 -4.13
C LYS A 153 -7.37 -7.02 -4.65
N VAL A 154 -7.19 -6.96 -5.96
CA VAL A 154 -5.92 -6.56 -6.59
C VAL A 154 -5.57 -5.11 -6.22
N GLU A 155 -6.53 -4.19 -6.35
CA GLU A 155 -6.34 -2.77 -5.98
C GLU A 155 -5.95 -2.59 -4.50
N SER A 156 -6.45 -3.45 -3.60
CA SER A 156 -6.08 -3.41 -2.18
C SER A 156 -4.64 -3.84 -1.90
N ILE A 157 -4.04 -4.64 -2.77
CA ILE A 157 -2.67 -5.15 -2.63
C ILE A 157 -1.69 -4.28 -3.41
N LEU A 158 -2.12 -3.70 -4.53
CA LEU A 158 -1.31 -2.86 -5.40
C LEU A 158 -0.75 -1.65 -4.65
N ARG A 159 0.56 -1.44 -4.74
CA ARG A 159 1.24 -0.32 -4.10
C ARG A 159 2.03 0.44 -5.14
N TYR A 160 1.91 1.76 -5.16
CA TYR A 160 2.77 2.54 -6.05
C TYR A 160 4.22 2.53 -5.55
N PRO A 161 5.21 2.11 -6.36
CA PRO A 161 6.60 2.04 -5.88
C PRO A 161 7.14 3.43 -5.50
N PRO A 162 7.76 3.61 -4.31
CA PRO A 162 8.25 4.92 -3.86
C PRO A 162 9.23 5.58 -4.85
N LEU A 163 10.21 4.80 -5.36
CA LEU A 163 11.18 5.30 -6.33
C LEU A 163 10.52 5.76 -7.65
N ALA A 164 9.44 5.08 -8.06
CA ALA A 164 8.68 5.48 -9.25
C ALA A 164 7.90 6.78 -9.01
N ALA A 165 7.36 6.98 -7.79
CA ALA A 165 6.70 8.22 -7.40
C ALA A 165 7.68 9.40 -7.39
N GLU A 166 8.84 9.24 -6.74
CA GLU A 166 9.90 10.27 -6.68
C GLU A 166 10.41 10.65 -8.07
N SER A 167 10.52 9.66 -8.97
CA SER A 167 10.99 9.86 -10.33
C SER A 167 9.88 10.27 -11.32
N GLY A 168 8.63 10.41 -10.86
CA GLY A 168 7.49 10.75 -11.72
C GLY A 168 7.21 9.76 -12.85
N LEU A 169 7.59 8.49 -12.68
CA LEU A 169 7.31 7.44 -13.66
C LEU A 169 5.81 7.16 -13.65
N GLN A 170 5.23 6.81 -14.80
CA GLN A 170 3.81 6.47 -14.96
C GLN A 170 3.62 5.60 -16.19
N GLY A 171 2.57 4.79 -16.22
CA GLY A 171 2.23 3.98 -17.39
C GLY A 171 1.06 3.03 -17.14
N VAL A 172 0.71 2.25 -18.17
CA VAL A 172 -0.38 1.27 -18.13
C VAL A 172 0.19 -0.11 -18.44
N VAL A 173 -0.07 -1.07 -17.55
CA VAL A 173 0.33 -2.47 -17.71
C VAL A 173 -0.91 -3.28 -18.10
N TYR A 174 -0.79 -4.10 -19.14
CA TYR A 174 -1.82 -5.07 -19.51
C TYR A 174 -1.32 -6.46 -19.13
N ILE A 175 -2.06 -7.14 -18.27
CA ILE A 175 -1.71 -8.46 -17.76
C ILE A 175 -2.83 -9.43 -18.11
N ARG A 176 -2.45 -10.62 -18.56
CA ARG A 176 -3.34 -11.78 -18.70
C ARG A 176 -2.95 -12.80 -17.66
N PHE A 177 -3.94 -13.35 -16.97
CA PHE A 177 -3.72 -14.46 -16.08
C PHE A 177 -4.87 -15.45 -16.09
N ASP A 178 -4.57 -16.69 -15.77
CA ASP A 178 -5.55 -17.75 -15.65
C ASP A 178 -5.98 -17.96 -14.21
N ILE A 179 -7.23 -18.34 -14.01
CA ILE A 179 -7.76 -18.78 -12.72
C ILE A 179 -8.15 -20.25 -12.90
N LEU A 180 -7.43 -21.13 -12.21
CA LEU A 180 -7.63 -22.57 -12.28
C LEU A 180 -8.93 -22.97 -11.56
N ARG A 181 -9.37 -24.22 -11.77
CA ARG A 181 -10.64 -24.73 -11.20
C ARG A 181 -10.68 -24.73 -9.68
N ASP A 182 -9.52 -24.82 -9.04
CA ASP A 182 -9.34 -24.75 -7.58
C ASP A 182 -9.20 -23.31 -7.04
N GLY A 183 -9.22 -22.32 -7.93
CA GLY A 183 -9.06 -20.90 -7.60
C GLY A 183 -7.61 -20.43 -7.52
N ALA A 184 -6.63 -21.29 -7.81
CA ALA A 184 -5.23 -20.88 -7.90
C ALA A 184 -4.97 -20.03 -9.15
N VAL A 185 -3.99 -19.13 -9.08
CA VAL A 185 -3.51 -18.38 -10.24
C VAL A 185 -2.66 -19.30 -11.11
N GLY A 186 -3.02 -19.40 -12.38
CA GLY A 186 -2.33 -20.19 -13.40
C GLY A 186 -1.26 -19.39 -14.14
N ALA A 187 -1.27 -19.44 -15.47
CA ALA A 187 -0.35 -18.65 -16.28
C ALA A 187 -0.51 -17.16 -15.97
N LEU A 188 0.59 -16.42 -15.92
CA LEU A 188 0.64 -14.98 -15.64
C LEU A 188 1.59 -14.32 -16.65
N GLU A 189 1.07 -13.41 -17.47
CA GLU A 189 1.80 -12.83 -18.60
C GLU A 189 1.51 -11.34 -18.76
N VAL A 190 2.57 -10.54 -18.95
CA VAL A 190 2.45 -9.13 -19.35
C VAL A 190 2.25 -9.04 -20.85
N LEU A 191 1.03 -8.69 -21.28
CA LEU A 191 0.70 -8.45 -22.68
C LEU A 191 1.29 -7.14 -23.19
N LYS A 192 1.34 -6.11 -22.34
CA LYS A 192 1.92 -4.82 -22.65
C LYS A 192 2.50 -4.18 -21.39
N SER A 193 3.79 -3.86 -21.45
CA SER A 193 4.54 -3.17 -20.40
C SER A 193 4.13 -1.70 -20.29
N SER A 194 4.25 -1.14 -19.08
CA SER A 194 4.17 0.30 -18.82
C SER A 194 5.33 1.11 -19.42
N GLY A 195 6.40 0.44 -19.84
CA GLY A 195 7.68 1.05 -20.20
C GLY A 195 8.68 1.11 -19.03
N TYR A 196 8.26 0.77 -17.81
CA TYR A 196 9.10 0.78 -16.62
C TYR A 196 8.96 -0.52 -15.83
N LYS A 197 10.05 -1.30 -15.75
CA LYS A 197 10.06 -2.60 -15.07
C LYS A 197 9.56 -2.54 -13.62
N ILE A 198 9.88 -1.45 -12.90
CA ILE A 198 9.44 -1.25 -11.51
C ILE A 198 7.90 -1.18 -11.37
N LEU A 199 7.20 -0.65 -12.39
CA LEU A 199 5.73 -0.61 -12.39
C LEU A 199 5.14 -1.95 -12.83
N ASP A 200 5.79 -2.61 -13.79
CA ASP A 200 5.36 -3.93 -14.30
C ASP A 200 5.48 -5.02 -13.21
N ASP A 201 6.62 -5.06 -12.51
CA ASP A 201 6.89 -6.02 -11.44
C ASP A 201 5.89 -5.88 -10.29
N GLU A 202 5.54 -4.64 -9.96
CA GLU A 202 4.59 -4.33 -8.89
C GLU A 202 3.15 -4.69 -9.29
N ALA A 203 2.78 -4.46 -10.54
CA ALA A 203 1.49 -4.90 -11.07
C ALA A 203 1.38 -6.44 -11.07
N LEU A 204 2.45 -7.16 -11.42
CA LEU A 204 2.51 -8.63 -11.35
C LEU A 204 2.42 -9.15 -9.92
N ARG A 205 3.09 -8.49 -8.96
CA ARG A 205 3.06 -8.85 -7.53
C ARG A 205 1.66 -8.74 -6.92
N ALA A 206 0.83 -7.84 -7.42
CA ALA A 206 -0.50 -7.57 -6.87
C ALA A 206 -1.57 -8.60 -7.27
N ILE A 207 -1.28 -9.44 -8.27
CA ILE A 207 -2.13 -10.53 -8.78
C ILE A 207 -1.85 -11.81 -8.00
#